data_AF-A0AAU0PLW5-F1
#
_entry.id   AF-A0AAU0PLW5-F1
#
_cell.length_a   1.000
_cell.length_b   1.000
_cell.length_c   1.000
_cell.angle_alpha   90.00
_cell.angle_beta   90.00
_cell.angle_gamma   90.00
#
_symmetry.space_group_name_H-M   'P 1'
#
loop_
_entity.id
_entity.type
_entity.pdbx_description
1 polymer ?
#
loop_
_entity_poly.entity_id
_entity_poly.type
_entity_poly.pdbx_seq_one_letter_code
_entity_poly.pdbx_strand_id
1 'polypeptide(L)'
;MTLDLLIPFGILFFLVVYLIYSRAKFEKNIVKLYEDKLEEWKKHSKSDEKIETKKELIALVFKKDYKIAIEYFDEKIEDNLRRAKFEIYKYGTKDEEK
;
A
#
# COMPACT_ATOMS: atom_id res chain seq x y z
N MET A 1 33.30 -9.78 -58.33
CA MET A 1 33.12 -11.05 -57.60
C MET A 1 33.38 -10.91 -56.09
N THR A 2 34.53 -10.41 -55.62
CA THR A 2 34.78 -10.19 -54.17
C THR A 2 34.01 -9.00 -53.60
N LEU A 3 33.92 -7.88 -54.33
CA LEU A 3 33.09 -6.73 -53.95
C LEU A 3 31.59 -7.05 -53.94
N ASP A 4 31.11 -7.86 -54.90
CA ASP A 4 29.70 -8.25 -55.01
C ASP A 4 29.19 -9.07 -53.82
N LEU A 5 30.09 -9.82 -53.15
CA LEU A 5 29.74 -10.61 -51.95
C LEU A 5 29.94 -9.81 -50.66
N LEU A 6 30.84 -8.83 -50.66
CA LEU A 6 31.19 -8.03 -49.48
C LEU A 6 30.11 -7.00 -49.12
N ILE A 7 29.43 -6.43 -50.13
CA ILE A 7 28.29 -5.52 -49.94
C ILE A 7 27.11 -6.21 -49.21
N PRO A 8 26.57 -7.35 -49.69
CA PRO A 8 25.49 -8.04 -48.99
C PRO A 8 25.93 -8.58 -47.61
N PHE A 9 27.18 -9.01 -47.47
CA PHE A 9 27.73 -9.41 -46.17
C PHE A 9 27.80 -8.24 -45.17
N GLY A 10 28.22 -7.05 -45.62
CA GLY A 10 28.28 -5.85 -44.78
C GLY A 10 26.89 -5.39 -44.32
N ILE A 11 25.90 -5.42 -45.21
CA ILE A 11 24.49 -5.12 -44.87
C ILE A 11 23.97 -6.11 -43.83
N LEU A 12 24.24 -7.41 -44.03
CA LEU A 12 23.83 -8.45 -43.09
C LEU A 12 24.48 -8.26 -41.72
N PHE A 13 25.77 -7.96 -41.68
CA PHE A 13 26.49 -7.71 -40.44
C PHE A 13 25.90 -6.50 -39.69
N PHE A 14 25.64 -5.41 -40.40
CA PHE A 14 25.05 -4.21 -39.81
C PHE A 14 23.64 -4.46 -39.25
N LEU A 15 22.83 -5.23 -39.98
CA LEU A 15 21.50 -5.66 -39.52
C LEU A 15 21.58 -6.48 -38.24
N VAL A 16 22.51 -7.44 -38.16
CA VAL A 16 22.68 -8.28 -36.96
C VAL A 16 23.07 -7.42 -35.76
N VAL A 17 24.04 -6.52 -35.91
CA VAL A 17 24.45 -5.61 -34.82
C VAL A 17 23.29 -4.71 -34.40
N TYR A 18 22.53 -4.17 -35.37
CA TYR A 18 21.35 -3.36 -35.10
C TYR A 18 20.26 -4.13 -34.34
N LEU A 19 19.99 -5.37 -34.74
CA LEU A 19 18.98 -6.23 -34.10
C LEU A 19 19.36 -6.58 -32.66
N ILE A 20 20.63 -6.89 -32.40
CA ILE A 20 21.14 -7.16 -31.04
C ILE A 20 20.98 -5.93 -30.16
N TYR A 21 21.39 -4.75 -30.67
CA TYR A 21 21.26 -3.50 -29.95
C TYR A 21 19.79 -3.13 -29.67
N SER A 22 18.92 -3.25 -30.68
CA SER A 22 17.49 -2.99 -30.57
C SER A 22 16.83 -3.88 -29.52
N ARG A 23 17.16 -5.18 -29.51
CA ARG A 23 16.66 -6.13 -28.51
C ARG A 23 17.08 -5.74 -27.09
N ALA A 24 18.37 -5.48 -26.88
CA ALA A 24 18.87 -5.09 -25.55
C ALA A 24 18.23 -3.78 -25.05
N LYS A 25 17.97 -2.83 -25.95
CA LYS A 25 17.28 -1.59 -25.62
C LYS A 25 15.80 -1.83 -25.28
N PHE A 26 15.12 -2.69 -26.04
CA PHE A 26 13.72 -3.05 -25.80
C PHE A 26 13.53 -3.74 -24.45
N GLU A 27 14.36 -4.73 -24.12
CA GLU A 27 14.30 -5.44 -22.84
C GLU A 27 14.42 -4.48 -21.65
N LYS A 28 15.38 -3.55 -21.69
CA LYS A 28 15.55 -2.51 -20.66
C LYS A 28 14.34 -1.58 -20.55
N ASN A 29 13.80 -1.15 -21.68
CA ASN A 29 12.64 -0.25 -21.70
C ASN A 29 11.39 -0.92 -21.12
N ILE A 30 11.19 -2.21 -21.38
CA ILE A 30 10.06 -2.96 -20.85
C ILE A 30 10.18 -3.15 -19.34
N VAL A 31 11.36 -3.53 -18.84
CA VAL A 31 11.60 -3.64 -17.39
C VAL A 31 11.30 -2.31 -16.70
N LYS A 32 11.86 -1.22 -17.24
CA LYS A 32 11.63 0.12 -16.71
C LYS A 32 10.15 0.52 -16.72
N LEU A 33 9.43 0.22 -17.81
CA LEU A 33 7.99 0.49 -17.91
C LEU A 33 7.19 -0.23 -16.80
N TYR A 34 7.51 -1.49 -16.52
CA TYR A 34 6.85 -2.24 -15.44
C TYR A 34 7.21 -1.72 -14.06
N GLU A 35 8.46 -1.33 -13.84
CA GLU A 35 8.90 -0.70 -12.59
C GLU A 35 8.18 0.63 -12.35
N ASP A 36 8.12 1.50 -13.37
CA ASP A 36 7.44 2.79 -13.32
C ASP A 36 5.93 2.60 -13.01
N LYS A 37 5.28 1.64 -13.68
CA LYS A 37 3.88 1.29 -13.40
C LYS A 37 3.66 0.75 -11.99
N LEU A 38 4.60 -0.03 -11.47
CA LEU A 38 4.53 -0.57 -10.12
C LEU A 38 4.72 0.54 -9.08
N GLU A 39 5.60 1.49 -9.32
CA GLU A 39 5.79 2.65 -8.45
C GLU A 39 4.57 3.58 -8.46
N GLU A 40 4.00 3.83 -9.64
CA GLU A 40 2.75 4.58 -9.80
C GLU A 40 1.59 3.85 -9.11
N TRP A 41 1.49 2.53 -9.28
CA TRP A 41 0.53 1.72 -8.55
C TRP A 41 0.72 1.83 -7.03
N LYS A 42 1.95 1.81 -6.49
CA LYS A 42 2.19 2.02 -5.05
C LYS A 42 1.75 3.40 -4.56
N LYS A 43 1.89 4.44 -5.38
CA LYS A 43 1.49 5.82 -5.03
C LYS A 43 -0.04 5.99 -5.03
N HIS A 44 -0.74 5.27 -5.90
CA HIS A 44 -2.20 5.43 -6.11
C HIS A 44 -3.03 4.30 -5.51
N SER A 45 -2.42 3.15 -5.22
CA SER A 45 -2.99 2.10 -4.41
C SER A 45 -3.10 2.64 -3.00
N LYS A 46 -4.30 3.08 -2.62
CA LYS A 46 -4.65 3.15 -1.21
C LYS A 46 -4.31 1.79 -0.63
N SER A 47 -3.41 1.72 0.33
CA SER A 47 -3.42 0.60 1.25
C SER A 47 -4.76 0.72 1.97
N ASP A 48 -5.81 0.15 1.40
CA ASP A 48 -6.98 -0.28 2.16
C ASP A 48 -6.56 -1.49 3.00
N GLU A 49 -5.43 -1.39 3.70
CA GLU A 49 -5.39 -1.85 5.06
C GLU A 49 -6.49 -1.04 5.72
N LYS A 50 -7.70 -1.61 5.75
CA LYS A 50 -8.63 -1.34 6.82
C LYS A 50 -7.78 -1.48 8.06
N ILE A 51 -7.35 -0.35 8.61
CA ILE A 51 -6.88 -0.28 9.98
C ILE A 51 -8.11 -0.72 10.74
N GLU A 52 -8.27 -2.03 10.94
CA GLU A 52 -9.14 -2.55 11.96
C GLU A 52 -8.56 -1.92 13.23
N THR A 53 -9.16 -0.80 13.62
CA THR A 53 -8.87 -0.14 14.87
C THR A 53 -9.24 -1.14 15.94
N LYS A 54 -8.25 -1.92 16.37
CA LYS A 54 -8.39 -2.89 17.44
C LYS A 54 -9.00 -2.15 18.62
N LYS A 55 -10.04 -2.73 19.24
CA LYS A 55 -10.62 -2.18 20.47
C LYS A 55 -9.50 -2.05 21.50
N GLU A 56 -9.20 -0.81 21.89
CA GLU A 56 -8.17 -0.48 22.89
C GLU A 56 -8.83 -0.15 24.23
N LEU A 57 -8.25 -0.65 25.32
CA LEU A 57 -8.70 -0.32 26.66
C LEU A 57 -8.09 1.03 27.07
N ILE A 58 -8.88 2.09 26.95
CA ILE A 58 -8.43 3.46 27.22
C ILE A 58 -8.81 3.98 28.62
N ALA A 59 -9.80 3.36 29.27
CA ALA A 59 -10.29 3.76 30.58
C ALA A 59 -11.07 2.63 31.28
N LEU A 60 -11.23 2.75 32.58
CA LEU A 60 -12.07 1.89 33.41
C LEU A 60 -13.32 2.65 33.86
N VAL A 61 -14.46 1.95 33.91
CA VAL A 61 -15.75 2.53 34.31
C VAL A 61 -16.19 1.93 35.63
N PHE A 62 -16.44 2.77 36.63
CA PHE A 62 -16.82 2.39 37.97
C PHE A 62 -18.16 3.00 38.38
N LYS A 63 -18.87 2.35 39.28
CA LYS A 63 -20.04 2.92 39.97
C LYS A 63 -19.62 3.31 41.38
N LYS A 64 -19.69 4.60 41.70
CA LYS A 64 -19.37 5.14 43.03
C LYS A 64 -20.41 6.20 43.42
N ASP A 65 -21.00 6.05 44.61
CA ASP A 65 -21.95 7.01 45.18
C ASP A 65 -23.08 7.42 44.20
N TYR A 66 -23.70 6.42 43.58
CA TYR A 66 -24.76 6.59 42.56
C TYR A 66 -24.33 7.28 41.25
N LYS A 67 -23.05 7.62 41.10
CA LYS A 67 -22.47 8.19 39.88
C LYS A 67 -21.63 7.15 39.14
N ILE A 68 -21.52 7.33 37.83
CA ILE A 68 -20.57 6.59 37.00
C ILE A 68 -19.29 7.43 36.95
N ALA A 69 -18.18 6.83 37.36
CA ALA A 69 -16.85 7.42 37.28
C ALA A 69 -16.07 6.73 36.15
N ILE A 70 -15.32 7.51 35.37
CA ILE A 70 -14.43 7.02 34.32
C ILE A 70 -13.01 7.41 34.72
N GLU A 71 -12.14 6.41 34.85
CA GLU A 71 -10.72 6.59 35.16
C GLU A 71 -9.90 6.24 33.92
N TYR A 72 -9.26 7.24 33.31
CA TYR A 72 -8.52 7.10 32.05
C TYR A 72 -7.02 6.94 32.29
N PHE A 73 -6.31 6.28 31.37
CA PHE A 73 -4.87 5.98 31.54
C PHE A 73 -3.93 7.07 31.00
N ASP A 74 -4.37 7.87 30.03
CA ASP A 74 -3.57 8.96 29.42
C ASP A 74 -4.35 10.28 29.50
N GLU A 75 -3.69 11.37 29.89
CA GLU A 75 -4.32 12.70 29.95
C GLU A 75 -4.77 13.21 28.57
N LYS A 76 -4.10 12.77 27.49
CA LYS A 76 -4.41 13.21 26.13
C LYS A 76 -5.81 12.81 25.66
N ILE A 77 -6.42 11.80 26.29
CA ILE A 77 -7.75 11.30 25.91
C ILE A 77 -8.88 11.90 26.74
N GLU A 78 -8.60 12.69 27.78
CA GLU A 78 -9.64 13.30 28.62
C GLU A 78 -10.63 14.12 27.79
N ASP A 79 -10.08 14.97 26.93
CA ASP A 79 -10.80 15.88 26.08
C ASP A 79 -11.72 15.14 25.09
N ASN A 80 -11.24 14.00 24.57
CA ASN A 80 -12.00 13.13 23.70
C ASN A 80 -13.10 12.40 24.47
N LEU A 81 -12.81 11.88 25.67
CA LEU A 81 -13.80 11.22 26.54
C LEU A 81 -14.94 12.16 26.93
N ARG A 82 -14.65 13.43 27.24
CA ARG A 82 -15.68 14.43 27.59
C ARG A 82 -16.62 14.76 26.43
N ARG A 83 -16.14 14.70 25.20
CA ARG A 83 -16.91 15.04 23.98
C ARG A 83 -17.49 13.81 23.28
N ALA A 84 -17.06 12.62 23.64
CA ALA A 84 -17.43 11.38 22.96
C ALA A 84 -18.92 11.04 23.15
N LYS A 85 -19.49 10.39 22.12
CA LYS A 85 -20.75 9.64 22.24
C LYS A 85 -20.39 8.21 22.64
N PHE A 86 -20.92 7.75 23.77
CA PHE A 86 -20.66 6.41 24.26
C PHE A 86 -21.65 5.41 23.67
N GLU A 87 -21.14 4.29 23.19
CA GLU A 87 -21.93 3.13 22.81
C GLU A 87 -21.87 2.11 23.95
N ILE A 88 -23.04 1.63 24.40
CA ILE A 88 -23.15 0.70 25.53
C ILE A 88 -23.52 -0.67 25.00
N TYR A 89 -22.60 -1.64 25.16
CA TYR A 89 -22.79 -3.03 24.76
C TYR A 89 -22.79 -3.95 25.98
N LYS A 90 -23.60 -5.00 25.95
CA LYS A 90 -23.52 -6.08 26.94
C LYS A 90 -22.31 -6.96 26.62
N TYR A 91 -21.41 -7.12 27.60
CA TYR A 91 -20.24 -7.97 27.45
C TYR A 91 -20.62 -9.39 27.02
N GLY A 92 -19.88 -9.95 26.06
CA GLY A 92 -20.06 -11.32 25.55
C GLY A 92 -21.10 -11.47 24.43
N THR A 93 -21.77 -10.39 24.02
CA THR A 93 -22.58 -10.38 22.80
C THR A 93 -21.63 -10.07 21.65
N LYS A 94 -21.32 -11.06 20.80
CA LYS A 94 -20.41 -10.87 19.64
C LYS A 94 -20.93 -9.73 18.76
N ASP A 95 -20.01 -8.93 18.23
CA ASP A 95 -20.24 -7.91 17.20
C ASP A 95 -20.65 -8.54 15.84
N GLU A 96 -21.64 -9.43 15.83
CA GLU A 96 -22.25 -9.99 14.62
C GLU A 96 -23.45 -9.14 14.21
N GLU A 97 -23.23 -7.86 13.88
CA GLU A 97 -24.19 -7.07 13.10
C GLU A 97 -23.54 -5.72 12.70
N LYS A 98 -22.75 -5.75 11.62
CA LYS A 98 -22.73 -4.73 10.56
C LYS A 98 -21.73 -5.04 9.46
#